data_AF-A0AB37HTM0-F1
#
_entry.id   AF-A0AB37HTM0-F1
#
_cell.length_a   1.000
_cell.length_b   1.000
_cell.length_c   1.000
_cell.angle_alpha   90.00
_cell.angle_beta   90.00
_cell.angle_gamma   90.00
#
_symmetry.space_group_name_H-M   'P 1'
#
loop_
_entity.id
_entity.type
_entity.pdbx_description
1 polymer ?
#
loop_
_entity_poly.entity_id
_entity_poly.type
_entity_poly.pdbx_seq_one_letter_code
_entity_poly.pdbx_strand_id
1 'polypeptide(L)'
;MAGTVRIVQGGLKAGSDATLEAYNEVSGHIKGVDASKEAARAGWQGQGSDAMYAAAMLWIEKATALNNSLLGFSDALKGSEANSGQAEVTHSAAFLNLEKRMTGGAV
;
A
#
# COMPACT_ATOMS: atom_id res chain seq x y z
N MET A 1 33.58 4.51 6.37
CA MET A 1 32.51 3.54 6.04
C MET A 1 31.40 3.46 7.09
N ALA A 2 31.68 3.54 8.40
CA ALA A 2 30.62 3.50 9.43
C ALA A 2 29.58 4.65 9.38
N GLY A 3 30.00 5.87 9.02
CA GLY A 3 29.08 7.02 8.90
C GLY A 3 28.07 6.89 7.75
N THR A 4 28.52 6.44 6.58
CA THR A 4 27.67 6.20 5.41
C THR A 4 26.64 5.11 5.65
N VAL A 5 27.03 4.00 6.31
CA VAL A 5 26.12 2.91 6.67
C VAL A 5 25.00 3.39 7.61
N ARG A 6 25.35 4.22 8.60
CA ARG A 6 24.38 4.78 9.56
C ARG A 6 23.37 5.74 8.91
N ILE A 7 23.82 6.56 7.96
CA ILE A 7 22.95 7.47 7.20
C ILE A 7 21.96 6.69 6.33
N VAL A 8 22.43 5.62 5.67
CA VAL A 8 21.58 4.76 4.84
C VAL A 8 20.53 4.03 5.69
N GLN A 9 20.91 3.45 6.84
CA GLN A 9 19.95 2.83 7.76
C GLN A 9 18.87 3.83 8.24
N GLY A 10 19.27 5.03 8.67
CA GLY A 10 18.32 6.07 9.08
C GLY A 10 17.30 6.44 7.98
N GLY A 11 17.73 6.51 6.72
CA GLY A 11 16.84 6.76 5.58
C GLY A 11 15.88 5.60 5.28
N LEU A 12 16.35 4.35 5.39
CA LEU A 12 15.52 3.16 5.17
C LEU A 12 14.44 3.03 6.23
N LYS A 13 14.79 3.25 7.50
CA LYS A 13 13.81 3.27 8.58
C LYS A 13 12.74 4.35 8.37
N ALA A 14 13.14 5.57 8.04
CA ALA A 14 12.20 6.65 7.79
C ALA A 14 11.25 6.34 6.62
N GLY A 15 11.77 5.77 5.52
CA GLY A 15 10.96 5.34 4.38
C GLY A 15 9.98 4.20 4.73
N SER A 16 10.43 3.23 5.52
CA SER A 16 9.58 2.15 6.05
C SER A 16 8.43 2.71 6.88
N ASP A 17 8.75 3.60 7.83
CA ASP A 17 7.78 4.16 8.76
C ASP A 17 6.73 5.02 7.99
N ALA A 18 7.15 5.83 7.02
CA ALA A 18 6.25 6.59 6.15
C ALA A 18 5.37 5.68 5.28
N THR A 19 5.91 4.57 4.78
CA THR A 19 5.14 3.59 3.99
C THR A 19 4.08 2.91 4.86
N LEU A 20 4.43 2.59 6.12
CA LEU A 20 3.50 2.01 7.08
C LEU A 20 2.40 2.99 7.49
N GLU A 21 2.71 4.29 7.60
CA GLU A 21 1.71 5.33 7.81
C GLU A 21 0.70 5.39 6.65
N ALA A 22 1.18 5.41 5.40
CA ALA A 22 0.33 5.35 4.22
C ALA A 22 -0.54 4.07 4.19
N TYR A 23 0.00 2.92 4.59
CA TYR A 23 -0.77 1.69 4.75
C TYR A 23 -1.91 1.85 5.76
N ASN A 24 -1.64 2.46 6.91
CA ASN A 24 -2.65 2.66 7.95
C ASN A 24 -3.76 3.63 7.47
N GLU A 25 -3.40 4.68 6.75
CA GLU A 25 -4.35 5.63 6.17
C GLU A 25 -5.28 4.95 5.14
N VAL A 26 -4.70 4.23 4.17
CA VAL A 26 -5.48 3.49 3.16
C VAL A 26 -6.36 2.42 3.82
N SER A 27 -5.87 1.73 4.85
CA SER A 27 -6.67 0.79 5.65
C SER A 27 -7.89 1.47 6.30
N GLY A 28 -7.73 2.70 6.79
CA GLY A 28 -8.82 3.51 7.34
C GLY A 28 -9.87 3.84 6.28
N HIS A 29 -9.43 4.28 5.10
CA HIS A 29 -10.33 4.56 3.99
C HIS A 29 -11.09 3.32 3.49
N ILE A 30 -10.42 2.16 3.41
CA ILE A 30 -11.07 0.89 3.05
C ILE A 30 -12.26 0.60 3.96
N LYS A 31 -12.05 0.68 5.28
CA LYS A 31 -13.11 0.48 6.27
C LYS A 31 -14.22 1.52 6.13
N GLY A 32 -13.87 2.78 5.89
CA GLY A 32 -14.82 3.86 5.73
C GLY A 32 -15.74 3.69 4.52
N VAL A 33 -15.19 3.30 3.37
CA VAL A 33 -15.98 3.03 2.15
C VAL A 33 -16.81 1.76 2.29
N ASP A 34 -16.27 0.71 2.90
CA ASP A 34 -17.04 -0.53 3.14
C ASP A 34 -18.28 -0.27 4.00
N ALA A 35 -18.11 0.46 5.11
CA ALA A 35 -19.22 0.87 5.97
C ALA A 35 -20.23 1.77 5.23
N SER A 36 -19.74 2.76 4.46
CA SER A 36 -20.58 3.70 3.72
C SER A 36 -21.39 3.03 2.61
N LYS A 37 -20.79 2.04 1.93
CA LYS A 37 -21.45 1.22 0.91
C LYS A 37 -22.61 0.41 1.50
N GLU A 38 -22.40 -0.25 2.64
CA GLU A 38 -23.46 -1.01 3.31
C GLU A 38 -24.58 -0.08 3.83
N ALA A 39 -24.23 1.07 4.41
CA ALA A 39 -25.21 2.06 4.85
C ALA A 39 -26.06 2.62 3.69
N ALA A 40 -25.44 2.91 2.54
CA ALA A 40 -26.16 3.39 1.36
C ALA A 40 -27.14 2.33 0.82
N ARG A 41 -26.74 1.06 0.77
CA ARG A 41 -27.58 -0.04 0.29
C ARG A 41 -28.81 -0.28 1.18
N ALA A 42 -28.73 0.04 2.47
CA ALA A 42 -29.85 -0.11 3.38
C ALA A 42 -31.02 0.85 3.08
N GLY A 43 -30.73 2.06 2.57
CA GLY A 43 -31.73 3.10 2.32
C GLY A 43 -32.01 3.39 0.84
N TRP A 44 -31.17 2.92 -0.08
CA TRP A 44 -31.28 3.19 -1.50
C TRP A 44 -31.29 1.90 -2.30
N GLN A 45 -32.38 1.66 -3.04
CA GLN A 45 -32.55 0.48 -3.91
C GLN A 45 -32.71 0.89 -5.37
N GLY A 46 -32.44 -0.03 -6.29
CA GLY A 46 -32.55 0.15 -7.74
C GLY A 46 -31.20 0.23 -8.45
N GLN A 47 -31.23 0.36 -9.78
CA GLN A 47 -30.04 0.22 -10.64
C GLN A 47 -28.90 1.19 -10.29
N GLY A 48 -29.21 2.40 -9.84
CA GLY A 48 -28.20 3.36 -9.39
C GLY A 48 -27.47 2.92 -8.11
N SER A 49 -28.20 2.30 -7.17
CA SER A 49 -27.62 1.74 -5.94
C SER A 49 -26.72 0.54 -6.25
N ASP A 50 -27.14 -0.34 -7.17
CA ASP A 50 -26.32 -1.49 -7.58
C ASP A 50 -25.03 -1.06 -8.28
N ALA A 51 -25.09 -0.04 -9.14
CA ALA A 51 -23.91 0.53 -9.79
C ALA A 51 -22.94 1.17 -8.77
N MET A 52 -23.46 1.93 -7.80
CA MET A 52 -22.64 2.49 -6.72
C MET A 52 -22.00 1.37 -5.89
N TYR A 53 -22.76 0.33 -5.55
CA TYR A 53 -22.27 -0.80 -4.76
C TYR A 53 -21.13 -1.52 -5.48
N ALA A 54 -21.28 -1.78 -6.79
CA ALA A 54 -20.25 -2.39 -7.62
C ALA A 54 -19.00 -1.51 -7.71
N ALA A 55 -19.16 -0.19 -7.88
CA ALA A 55 -18.04 0.76 -7.91
C ALA A 55 -17.29 0.79 -6.57
N ALA A 56 -18.01 0.80 -5.44
CA ALA A 56 -17.41 0.76 -4.11
C ALA A 56 -16.67 -0.57 -3.87
N MET A 57 -17.23 -1.70 -4.28
CA MET A 57 -16.55 -2.99 -4.21
C MET A 57 -15.25 -3.00 -5.03
N LEU A 58 -15.30 -2.52 -6.27
CA LEU A 58 -14.11 -2.45 -7.12
C LEU A 58 -13.05 -1.54 -6.51
N TRP A 59 -13.45 -0.39 -5.97
CA TRP A 59 -12.54 0.50 -5.26
C TRP A 59 -11.89 -0.19 -4.04
N ILE A 60 -12.67 -0.90 -3.22
CA ILE A 60 -12.16 -1.65 -2.05
C ILE A 60 -11.14 -2.71 -2.49
N GLU A 61 -11.42 -3.44 -3.56
CA GLU A 61 -10.52 -4.45 -4.12
C GLU A 61 -9.16 -3.83 -4.51
N LYS A 62 -9.19 -2.75 -5.31
CA LYS A 62 -7.97 -2.07 -5.77
C LYS A 62 -7.21 -1.42 -4.62
N ALA A 63 -7.92 -0.79 -3.68
CA ALA A 63 -7.32 -0.20 -2.49
C ALA A 63 -6.64 -1.27 -1.62
N THR A 64 -7.27 -2.45 -1.44
CA THR A 64 -6.68 -3.57 -0.69
C THR A 64 -5.41 -4.08 -1.37
N ALA A 65 -5.41 -4.21 -2.69
CA ALA A 65 -4.23 -4.62 -3.45
C ALA A 65 -3.07 -3.61 -3.31
N LEU A 66 -3.36 -2.30 -3.41
CA LEU A 66 -2.40 -1.24 -3.15
C LEU A 66 -1.85 -1.34 -1.72
N ASN A 67 -2.75 -1.45 -0.74
CA ASN A 67 -2.41 -1.47 0.67
C ASN A 67 -1.45 -2.63 1.02
N ASN A 68 -1.72 -3.82 0.49
CA ASN A 68 -0.81 -4.97 0.65
C ASN A 68 0.57 -4.73 0.02
N SER A 69 0.65 -3.90 -1.02
CA SER A 69 1.92 -3.51 -1.67
C SER A 69 2.73 -2.56 -0.80
N LEU A 70 2.06 -1.60 -0.16
CA LEU A 70 2.68 -0.70 0.81
C LEU A 70 3.25 -1.49 1.99
N LEU A 71 2.48 -2.42 2.54
CA LEU A 71 2.97 -3.28 3.62
C LEU A 71 4.22 -4.07 3.21
N GLY A 72 4.17 -4.73 2.04
CA GLY A 72 5.33 -5.47 1.52
C GLY A 72 6.55 -4.58 1.23
N PHE A 73 6.35 -3.34 0.79
CA PHE A 73 7.43 -2.37 0.58
C PHE A 73 8.06 -1.94 1.92
N SER A 74 7.26 -1.63 2.94
CA SER A 74 7.73 -1.36 4.31
C SER A 74 8.58 -2.53 4.84
N ASP A 75 8.08 -3.76 4.70
CA ASP A 75 8.78 -4.95 5.20
C ASP A 75 10.10 -5.21 4.46
N ALA A 76 10.15 -4.94 3.14
CA ALA A 76 11.39 -5.01 2.37
C ALA A 76 12.43 -3.98 2.84
N LEU A 77 12.00 -2.74 3.13
CA LEU A 77 12.88 -1.69 3.67
C LEU A 77 13.43 -2.08 5.05
N LYS A 78 12.60 -2.65 5.94
CA LYS A 78 13.04 -3.14 7.27
C LYS A 78 13.98 -4.34 7.17
N GLY A 79 13.66 -5.32 6.33
CA GLY A 79 14.45 -6.53 6.15
C GLY A 79 15.86 -6.25 5.60
N SER A 80 16.01 -5.19 4.82
CA SER A 80 17.29 -4.73 4.30
C SER A 80 18.21 -4.10 5.37
N GLU A 81 17.68 -3.45 6.41
CA GLU A 81 18.50 -2.94 7.52
C GLU A 81 19.26 -4.08 8.23
N ALA A 82 18.68 -5.29 8.25
CA ALA A 82 19.26 -6.47 8.88
C ALA A 82 20.31 -7.18 8.01
N ASN A 83 20.30 -7.03 6.68
CA ASN A 83 21.16 -7.75 5.72
C ASN A 83 21.79 -6.82 4.67
N SER A 84 22.80 -6.05 5.08
CA SER A 84 23.41 -4.96 4.28
C SER A 84 24.07 -5.38 2.94
N GLY A 85 24.26 -6.67 2.65
CA GLY A 85 24.82 -7.15 1.37
C GLY A 85 23.80 -7.47 0.26
N GLN A 86 22.51 -7.70 0.59
CA GLN A 86 21.43 -7.98 -0.38
C GLN A 86 20.34 -6.88 -0.43
N ALA A 87 20.54 -5.85 0.38
CA ALA A 87 19.70 -4.67 0.53
C ALA A 87 19.24 -4.05 -0.80
N GLU A 88 20.19 -3.73 -1.68
CA GLU A 88 19.95 -2.91 -2.86
C GLU A 88 19.12 -3.62 -3.94
N VAL A 89 19.36 -4.92 -4.13
CA VAL A 89 18.58 -5.78 -5.04
C VAL A 89 17.13 -5.93 -4.53
N THR A 90 16.99 -6.14 -3.22
CA THR A 90 15.67 -6.29 -2.57
C THR A 90 14.86 -5.00 -2.69
N HIS A 91 15.47 -3.84 -2.49
CA HIS A 91 14.81 -2.53 -2.66
C HIS A 91 14.36 -2.26 -4.07
N SER A 92 15.24 -2.49 -5.05
CA SER A 92 14.93 -2.24 -6.45
C SER A 92 13.75 -3.10 -6.90
N ALA A 93 13.72 -4.37 -6.50
CA ALA A 93 12.61 -5.26 -6.78
C ALA A 93 11.31 -4.83 -6.08
N ALA A 94 11.39 -4.43 -4.81
CA ALA A 94 10.22 -3.98 -4.05
C ALA A 94 9.62 -2.69 -4.62
N PHE A 95 10.47 -1.73 -5.01
CA PHE A 95 10.06 -0.48 -5.65
C PHE A 95 9.42 -0.74 -7.01
N LEU A 96 10.03 -1.56 -7.86
CA LEU A 96 9.45 -1.93 -9.17
C LEU A 96 8.10 -2.63 -9.04
N ASN A 97 7.93 -3.48 -8.01
CA ASN A 97 6.65 -4.13 -7.74
C ASN A 97 5.59 -3.15 -7.27
N LEU A 98 5.95 -2.19 -6.42
CA LEU A 98 5.05 -1.12 -5.99
C LEU A 98 4.65 -0.24 -7.18
N GLU A 99 5.62 0.20 -7.98
CA GLU A 99 5.41 1.01 -9.18
C GLU A 99 4.45 0.33 -10.16
N LYS A 100 4.72 -0.94 -10.52
CA LYS A 100 3.83 -1.72 -11.41
C LYS A 100 2.39 -1.78 -10.91
N ARG A 101 2.19 -1.86 -9.60
CA ARG A 101 0.85 -1.91 -9.01
C ARG A 101 0.17 -0.55 -8.97
N MET A 102 0.93 0.54 -8.85
CA MET A 102 0.40 1.91 -8.92
C MET A 102 0.06 2.32 -10.36
N THR A 103 0.86 1.90 -11.35
CA THR A 103 0.69 2.30 -12.76
C THR A 103 -0.21 1.35 -13.55
N GLY A 104 -0.73 0.29 -12.93
CA GLY A 104 -1.62 -0.67 -13.60
C GLY A 104 -0.92 -1.63 -14.55
N GLY A 105 0.39 -1.83 -14.40
CA GLY A 105 1.16 -2.81 -15.18
C GLY A 105 1.22 -2.50 -16.68
N ALA A 106 1.67 -1.30 -17.04
CA ALA A 106 2.09 -1.02 -18.41
C ALA A 106 3.62 -1.15 -18.51
N VAL A 107 4.07 -2.22 -19.16
CA VAL A 107 5.35 -2.28 -19.90
C VAL A 107 5.02 -2.49 -21.37
#